data_AF-A0A2K2D6C0-F1
#
_entry.id   AF-A0A2K2D6C0-F1
#
_cell.length_a   1.000
_cell.length_b   1.000
_cell.length_c   1.000
_cell.angle_alpha   90.00
_cell.angle_beta   90.00
_cell.angle_gamma   90.00
#
_symmetry.space_group_name_H-M   'P 1'
#
loop_
_entity.id
_entity.type
_entity.pdbx_description
1 polymer ?
#
loop_
_entity_poly.entity_id
_entity_poly.type
_entity_poly.pdbx_seq_one_letter_code
_entity_poly.pdbx_strand_id
1 'polypeptide(L)'
;MKKYFGGLGILNLRDLNISLLASWIKRYQLDDLKIWKQVIQYKYDADDPSIFALPEVQTSPFWKGVLWARRAAKMGYRWQVGNGKTVKFWENQWIGNASLAIMFWDICIVCNQQNVSVHEVWDGEELKLSFWRGFNLRFMAQWYDPEHLVAGTVLSDEHDSLIWKLHQSGCYTSQSSSGLMF
;
A
#
# COMPACT_ATOMS: atom_id res chain seq x y z
N MET A 1 12.12 9.51 39.03
CA MET A 1 10.88 9.07 38.36
C MET A 1 11.12 7.67 37.79
N LYS A 2 10.36 6.66 38.23
CA LYS A 2 10.74 5.24 38.20
C LYS A 2 10.45 4.55 36.86
N LYS A 3 11.40 3.69 36.46
CA LYS A 3 11.34 2.71 35.36
C LYS A 3 10.65 1.43 35.87
N TYR A 4 9.60 0.98 35.17
CA TYR A 4 8.94 -0.34 35.30
C TYR A 4 8.41 -0.63 33.88
N PHE A 5 8.91 -1.55 33.06
CA PHE A 5 9.37 -2.91 33.30
C PHE A 5 10.61 -3.19 32.45
N GLY A 6 11.56 -3.93 33.02
CA GLY A 6 12.73 -4.42 32.29
C GLY A 6 12.33 -5.44 31.21
N GLY A 7 12.80 -5.19 30.00
CA GLY A 7 13.00 -6.18 28.97
C GLY A 7 14.28 -5.80 28.27
N LEU A 8 15.23 -6.73 28.17
CA LEU A 8 16.45 -6.62 27.37
C LEU A 8 16.09 -5.94 26.04
N GLY A 9 16.90 -5.00 25.53
CA GLY A 9 16.66 -4.22 24.30
C GLY A 9 16.55 -5.02 23.00
N ILE A 10 15.85 -6.14 23.03
CA ILE A 10 15.38 -6.95 21.93
C ILE A 10 14.22 -6.16 21.34
N LEU A 11 14.50 -5.45 20.25
CA LEU A 11 13.47 -4.97 19.35
C LEU A 11 12.48 -6.11 19.12
N ASN A 12 11.19 -5.86 19.34
CA ASN A 12 10.14 -6.82 19.04
C ASN A 12 10.41 -7.37 17.63
N LEU A 13 10.73 -8.66 17.53
CA LEU A 13 11.18 -9.29 16.29
C LEU A 13 10.19 -9.07 15.15
N ARG A 14 8.90 -8.91 15.49
CA ARG A 14 7.85 -8.53 14.55
C ARG A 14 8.08 -7.12 13.98
N ASP A 15 8.32 -6.13 14.84
CA ASP A 15 8.51 -4.73 14.45
C ASP A 15 9.86 -4.53 13.74
N LEU A 16 10.90 -5.26 14.16
CA LEU A 16 12.18 -5.31 13.45
C LEU A 16 12.02 -5.92 12.06
N ASN A 17 11.35 -7.06 11.94
CA ASN A 17 11.09 -7.68 10.64
C ASN A 17 10.31 -6.72 9.74
N ILE A 18 9.26 -6.07 10.25
CA ILE A 18 8.46 -5.12 9.47
C ILE A 18 9.31 -3.94 9.00
N SER A 19 10.17 -3.36 9.84
CA SER A 19 11.04 -2.23 9.46
C SER A 19 12.15 -2.61 8.45
N LEU A 20 12.69 -3.82 8.55
CA LEU A 20 13.64 -4.36 7.58
C LEU A 20 12.97 -4.60 6.23
N LEU A 21 11.73 -5.10 6.23
CA LEU A 21 10.93 -5.32 5.03
C LEU A 21 10.51 -4.01 4.37
N ALA A 22 10.11 -3.03 5.17
CA ALA A 22 9.85 -1.67 4.74
C ALA A 22 11.05 -1.07 3.98
N SER A 23 12.23 -1.20 4.59
CA SER A 23 13.50 -0.76 4.00
C SER A 23 13.86 -1.56 2.75
N TRP A 24 13.45 -2.82 2.66
CA TRP A 24 13.70 -3.68 1.49
C TRP A 24 12.76 -3.35 0.32
N ILE A 25 11.46 -3.12 0.59
CA ILE A 25 10.47 -2.66 -0.41
C ILE A 25 10.87 -1.29 -0.97
N LYS A 26 11.27 -0.35 -0.10
CA LYS A 26 11.77 0.96 -0.53
C LYS A 26 12.97 0.83 -1.47
N ARG A 27 13.93 -0.04 -1.14
CA ARG A 27 15.08 -0.34 -2.01
C ARG A 27 14.67 -0.98 -3.33
N TYR A 28 13.70 -1.90 -3.30
CA TYR A 28 13.16 -2.53 -4.51
C TYR A 28 12.53 -1.48 -5.44
N GLN A 29 11.82 -0.49 -4.92
CA GLN A 29 11.16 0.54 -5.72
C GLN A 29 12.10 1.62 -6.26
N LEU A 30 13.17 1.95 -5.53
CA LEU A 30 14.09 3.03 -5.92
C LEU A 30 15.24 2.56 -6.84
N ASP A 31 15.63 1.28 -6.78
CA ASP A 31 16.84 0.80 -7.47
C ASP A 31 16.52 -0.09 -8.70
N ASP A 32 16.24 0.52 -9.86
CA ASP A 32 15.86 -0.21 -11.08
C ASP A 32 17.00 -1.02 -11.75
N LEU A 33 18.26 -0.71 -11.48
CA LEU A 33 19.41 -1.30 -12.20
C LEU A 33 20.20 -2.36 -11.42
N LYS A 34 19.70 -2.83 -10.27
CA LYS A 34 20.41 -3.83 -9.48
C LYS A 34 20.11 -5.25 -9.96
N ILE A 35 21.16 -6.04 -10.17
CA ILE A 35 21.08 -7.43 -10.66
C ILE A 35 20.10 -8.28 -9.84
N TRP A 36 20.08 -8.13 -8.52
CA TRP A 36 19.16 -8.89 -7.65
C TRP A 36 17.68 -8.56 -7.91
N LYS A 37 17.35 -7.34 -8.35
CA LYS A 37 15.99 -6.94 -8.74
C LYS A 37 15.60 -7.56 -10.08
N GLN A 38 16.50 -7.52 -11.07
CA GLN A 38 16.29 -8.16 -12.38
C GLN A 38 16.11 -9.68 -12.25
N VAL A 39 16.89 -10.34 -11.39
CA VAL A 39 16.73 -11.76 -11.08
C VAL A 39 15.36 -12.06 -10.48
N ILE A 40 14.85 -11.19 -9.60
CA ILE A 40 13.50 -11.32 -9.04
C ILE A 40 12.43 -11.12 -10.11
N GLN A 41 12.52 -10.06 -10.92
CA GLN A 41 11.58 -9.78 -12.00
C GLN A 41 11.51 -10.93 -13.01
N TYR A 42 12.69 -11.43 -13.44
CA TYR A 42 12.80 -12.56 -14.37
C TYR A 42 12.25 -13.86 -13.78
N LYS A 43 12.54 -14.15 -12.50
CA LYS A 43 12.12 -15.40 -11.85
C LYS A 43 10.61 -15.49 -11.63
N TYR A 44 9.95 -14.35 -11.46
CA TYR A 44 8.53 -14.29 -11.11
C TYR A 44 7.68 -13.61 -12.19
N ASP A 45 8.23 -13.46 -13.41
CA ASP A 45 7.52 -13.01 -14.61
C ASP A 45 6.69 -11.73 -14.39
N ALA A 46 7.33 -10.73 -13.77
CA ALA A 46 6.67 -9.49 -13.39
C ALA A 46 6.73 -8.46 -14.53
N ASP A 47 5.64 -8.32 -15.28
CA ASP A 47 5.45 -7.22 -16.25
C ASP A 47 5.34 -5.85 -15.57
N ASP A 48 4.97 -5.83 -14.28
CA ASP A 48 4.85 -4.62 -13.46
C ASP A 48 6.08 -4.47 -12.53
N PRO A 49 6.77 -3.30 -12.53
CA PRO A 49 7.93 -3.05 -11.67
C PRO A 49 7.60 -3.01 -10.16
N SER A 50 6.32 -3.02 -9.79
CA SER A 50 5.85 -3.03 -8.42
C SER A 50 5.95 -4.42 -7.79
N ILE A 51 6.57 -4.49 -6.61
CA ILE A 51 6.65 -5.73 -5.82
C ILE A 51 5.27 -6.28 -5.41
N PHE A 52 4.25 -5.43 -5.46
CA PHE A 52 2.88 -5.77 -5.12
C PHE A 52 2.14 -6.51 -6.24
N ALA A 53 2.67 -6.50 -7.46
CA ALA A 53 2.10 -7.17 -8.64
C ALA A 53 2.67 -8.58 -8.89
N LEU A 54 3.71 -9.01 -8.16
CA LEU A 54 4.34 -10.32 -8.33
C LEU A 54 3.35 -11.49 -8.08
N PRO A 55 3.26 -12.46 -9.01
CA PRO A 55 2.36 -13.61 -8.91
C PRO A 55 2.73 -14.57 -7.76
N GLU A 56 1.72 -15.22 -7.18
CA GLU A 56 1.86 -16.07 -5.98
C GLU A 56 2.07 -17.57 -6.28
N VAL A 57 2.33 -17.94 -7.55
CA VAL A 57 2.36 -19.34 -8.00
C VAL A 57 3.78 -19.93 -7.90
N GLN A 58 3.88 -21.14 -7.34
CA GLN A 58 5.12 -21.94 -7.15
C GLN A 58 6.27 -21.24 -6.38
N THR A 59 6.05 -21.01 -5.08
CA THR A 59 6.94 -20.18 -4.26
C THR A 59 7.77 -21.00 -3.26
N SER A 60 9.09 -20.76 -3.20
CA SER A 60 9.99 -21.39 -2.22
C SER A 60 9.62 -20.95 -0.79
N PRO A 61 10.00 -21.70 0.27
CA PRO A 61 9.73 -21.29 1.66
C PRO A 61 10.23 -19.89 2.00
N PHE A 62 11.39 -19.51 1.44
CA PHE A 62 11.91 -18.14 1.51
C PHE A 62 10.95 -17.13 0.86
N TRP A 63 10.46 -17.42 -0.34
CA TRP A 63 9.53 -16.51 -1.05
C TRP A 63 8.15 -16.46 -0.39
N LYS A 64 7.68 -17.55 0.23
CA LYS A 64 6.49 -17.52 1.10
C LYS A 64 6.71 -16.57 2.29
N GLY A 65 7.91 -16.57 2.86
CA GLY A 65 8.33 -15.59 3.88
C GLY A 65 8.28 -14.16 3.35
N VAL A 66 8.82 -13.90 2.15
CA VAL A 66 8.78 -12.59 1.49
C VAL A 66 7.34 -12.17 1.12
N LEU A 67 6.48 -13.09 0.70
CA LEU A 67 5.07 -12.83 0.40
C LEU A 67 4.25 -12.55 1.66
N TRP A 68 4.51 -13.27 2.76
CA TRP A 68 3.89 -13.01 4.05
C TRP A 68 4.32 -11.65 4.60
N ALA A 69 5.62 -11.38 4.52
CA ALA A 69 6.23 -10.10 4.81
C ALA A 69 5.64 -8.96 3.95
N ARG A 70 5.43 -9.18 2.66
CA ARG A 70 4.75 -8.27 1.72
C ARG A 70 3.30 -8.01 2.16
N ARG A 71 2.57 -9.04 2.56
CA ARG A 71 1.18 -8.91 3.07
C ARG A 71 1.13 -8.16 4.40
N ALA A 72 2.05 -8.46 5.32
CA ALA A 72 2.18 -7.74 6.59
C ALA A 72 2.59 -6.27 6.37
N ALA A 73 3.48 -6.01 5.40
CA ALA A 73 3.82 -4.67 4.96
C ALA A 73 2.62 -3.96 4.34
N LYS A 74 1.83 -4.61 3.46
CA LYS A 74 0.57 -4.02 2.92
C LYS A 74 -0.36 -3.51 4.02
N MET A 75 -0.37 -4.11 5.21
CA MET A 75 -1.17 -3.62 6.35
C MET A 75 -0.59 -2.34 6.99
N GLY A 76 0.74 -2.19 6.97
CA GLY A 76 1.48 -1.06 7.54
C GLY A 76 1.69 0.12 6.58
N TYR A 77 1.39 -0.03 5.30
CA TYR A 77 1.50 1.03 4.29
C TYR A 77 0.13 1.56 3.87
N ARG A 78 0.09 2.85 3.53
CA ARG A 78 -0.99 3.48 2.76
C ARG A 78 -0.38 4.19 1.56
N TRP A 79 -1.12 4.27 0.47
CA TRP A 79 -0.78 5.12 -0.64
C TRP A 79 -1.12 6.58 -0.32
N GLN A 80 -0.20 7.47 -0.66
CA GLN A 80 -0.47 8.88 -0.89
C GLN A 80 -0.78 9.02 -2.37
N VAL A 81 -1.97 9.53 -2.66
CA VAL A 81 -2.33 9.82 -4.04
C VAL A 81 -1.67 11.13 -4.46
N GLY A 82 -0.91 11.06 -5.54
CA GLY A 82 -0.44 12.23 -6.29
C GLY A 82 -1.27 12.32 -7.57
N ASN A 83 -0.72 11.82 -8.68
CA ASN A 83 -1.37 11.81 -9.98
C ASN A 83 -2.43 10.69 -10.15
N GLY A 84 -2.50 9.74 -9.22
CA GLY A 84 -3.50 8.67 -9.17
C GLY A 84 -3.33 7.57 -10.21
N LYS A 85 -2.25 7.57 -11.00
CA LYS A 85 -2.09 6.64 -12.15
C LYS A 85 -1.68 5.23 -11.73
N THR A 86 -1.04 5.08 -10.56
CA THR A 86 -0.54 3.79 -10.07
C THR A 86 -1.43 3.20 -8.98
N VAL A 87 -2.15 4.05 -8.24
CA VAL A 87 -3.00 3.62 -7.13
C VAL A 87 -4.26 2.98 -7.66
N LYS A 88 -4.48 1.70 -7.35
CA LYS A 88 -5.72 0.98 -7.70
C LYS A 88 -6.88 1.43 -6.83
N PHE A 89 -7.95 1.93 -7.45
CA PHE A 89 -9.08 2.58 -6.78
C PHE A 89 -9.70 1.70 -5.68
N TRP A 90 -10.09 0.46 -6.02
CA TRP A 90 -10.76 -0.43 -5.06
C TRP A 90 -9.81 -1.17 -4.12
N GLU A 91 -8.66 -1.60 -4.64
CA GLU A 91 -7.80 -2.59 -3.98
C GLU A 91 -6.74 -1.97 -3.08
N ASN A 92 -6.26 -0.77 -3.42
CA ASN A 92 -5.24 -0.12 -2.62
C ASN A 92 -5.89 0.65 -1.47
N GLN A 93 -5.13 0.77 -0.37
CA GLN A 93 -5.52 1.67 0.70
C GLN A 93 -4.89 3.04 0.44
N TRP A 94 -5.69 4.00 0.04
CA TRP A 94 -5.27 5.37 -0.24
C TRP A 94 -6.10 6.42 0.51
N ILE A 95 -7.35 6.10 0.84
CA ILE A 95 -8.20 6.89 1.76
C ILE A 95 -8.56 6.04 2.99
N GLY A 96 -8.59 6.69 4.16
CA GLY A 96 -9.02 6.06 5.40
C GLY A 96 -8.11 4.94 5.90
N ASN A 97 -8.70 3.99 6.62
CA ASN A 97 -7.97 2.95 7.37
C ASN A 97 -7.94 1.58 6.68
N ALA A 98 -8.69 1.37 5.60
CA ALA A 98 -8.71 0.17 4.78
C ALA A 98 -8.90 0.51 3.29
N SER A 99 -8.86 -0.47 2.39
CA SER A 99 -9.20 -0.24 0.98
C SER A 99 -10.70 -0.02 0.79
N LEU A 100 -11.09 0.68 -0.28
CA LEU A 100 -12.50 0.93 -0.60
C LEU A 100 -13.28 -0.37 -0.81
N ALA A 101 -12.65 -1.41 -1.39
CA ALA A 101 -13.28 -2.72 -1.54
C ALA A 101 -13.66 -3.38 -0.20
N ILE A 102 -12.86 -3.17 0.85
CA ILE A 102 -13.15 -3.71 2.19
C ILE A 102 -14.27 -2.90 2.86
N MET A 103 -14.25 -1.57 2.70
CA MET A 103 -15.24 -0.69 3.34
C MET A 103 -16.60 -0.76 2.63
N PHE A 104 -16.62 -0.93 1.32
CA PHE A 104 -17.80 -0.83 0.46
C PHE A 104 -17.95 -2.04 -0.45
N TRP A 105 -17.83 -3.25 0.12
CA TRP A 105 -17.85 -4.51 -0.63
C TRP A 105 -19.08 -4.65 -1.54
N ASP A 106 -20.26 -4.35 -1.02
CA ASP A 106 -21.54 -4.48 -1.76
C ASP A 106 -21.58 -3.62 -3.03
N ILE A 107 -20.86 -2.50 -3.06
CA ILE A 107 -20.73 -1.59 -4.20
C ILE A 107 -19.62 -2.08 -5.13
N CYS A 108 -18.48 -2.46 -4.55
CA CYS A 108 -17.32 -2.96 -5.28
C CYS A 108 -17.69 -4.14 -6.17
N ILE A 109 -18.44 -5.13 -5.67
CA ILE A 109 -18.79 -6.34 -6.45
C ILE A 109 -19.71 -6.09 -7.64
N VAL A 110 -20.49 -5.00 -7.59
CA VAL A 110 -21.42 -4.63 -8.68
C VAL A 110 -20.84 -3.60 -9.65
N CYS A 111 -19.66 -3.07 -9.36
CA CYS A 111 -18.97 -2.09 -10.19
C CYS A 111 -18.31 -2.77 -11.41
N ASN A 112 -18.45 -2.17 -12.59
CA ASN A 112 -17.81 -2.68 -13.81
C ASN A 112 -16.31 -2.37 -13.86
N GLN A 113 -15.91 -1.23 -13.27
CA GLN A 113 -14.52 -0.77 -13.24
C GLN A 113 -13.73 -1.49 -12.14
N GLN A 114 -13.38 -2.75 -12.38
CA GLN A 114 -12.47 -3.52 -11.54
C GLN A 114 -11.02 -3.27 -11.96
N ASN A 115 -10.10 -3.28 -10.99
CA ASN A 115 -8.65 -3.14 -11.23
C ASN A 115 -8.24 -1.87 -12.01
N VAL A 116 -9.02 -0.80 -11.89
CA VAL A 116 -8.70 0.53 -12.45
C VAL A 116 -7.93 1.39 -11.44
N SER A 117 -7.16 2.34 -11.94
CA SER A 117 -6.46 3.35 -11.16
C SER A 117 -7.40 4.48 -10.69
N VAL A 118 -6.98 5.26 -9.70
CA VAL A 118 -7.74 6.44 -9.24
C VAL A 118 -7.91 7.45 -10.37
N HIS A 119 -6.86 7.69 -11.15
CA HIS A 119 -6.86 8.64 -12.27
C HIS A 119 -7.90 8.32 -13.35
N GLU A 120 -8.24 7.03 -13.55
CA GLU A 120 -9.19 6.61 -14.57
C GLU A 120 -10.65 6.88 -14.19
N VAL A 121 -10.95 6.96 -12.89
CA VAL A 121 -12.33 7.06 -12.39
C VAL A 121 -12.60 8.32 -11.58
N TRP A 122 -11.57 9.07 -11.19
CA TRP A 122 -11.71 10.30 -10.44
C TRP A 122 -11.00 11.45 -11.16
N ASP A 123 -11.75 12.47 -11.54
CA ASP A 123 -11.23 13.67 -12.20
C ASP A 123 -11.12 14.90 -11.28
N GLY A 124 -11.47 14.76 -10.01
CA GLY A 124 -11.50 15.85 -9.03
C GLY A 124 -12.89 16.43 -8.78
N GLU A 125 -13.87 16.11 -9.62
CA GLU A 125 -15.26 16.57 -9.49
C GLU A 125 -16.25 15.40 -9.47
N GLU A 126 -16.10 14.44 -10.37
CA GLU A 126 -17.04 13.33 -10.57
C GLU A 126 -16.34 11.96 -10.48
N LEU A 127 -16.98 11.06 -9.73
CA LEU A 127 -16.56 9.66 -9.64
C LEU A 127 -17.24 8.82 -10.73
N LYS A 128 -16.49 8.50 -11.78
CA LYS A 128 -16.93 7.87 -13.03
C LYS A 128 -17.01 6.35 -12.91
N LEU A 129 -17.89 5.86 -12.04
CA LEU A 129 -18.15 4.43 -11.87
C LEU A 129 -19.52 4.03 -12.45
N SER A 130 -19.54 2.85 -13.06
CA SER A 130 -20.74 2.24 -13.64
C SER A 130 -21.00 0.87 -13.02
N PHE A 131 -22.25 0.44 -13.03
CA PHE A 131 -22.70 -0.76 -12.33
C PHE A 131 -23.55 -1.63 -13.25
N TRP A 132 -23.38 -2.95 -13.17
CA TRP A 132 -24.15 -3.90 -13.99
C TRP A 132 -25.56 -4.18 -13.45
N ARG A 133 -25.88 -3.69 -12.24
CA ARG A 133 -27.24 -3.67 -11.69
C ARG A 133 -27.73 -2.23 -11.58
N GLY A 134 -29.03 -2.04 -11.79
CA GLY A 134 -29.67 -0.74 -11.62
C GLY A 134 -29.64 -0.26 -10.17
N PHE A 135 -29.53 1.05 -10.00
CA PHE A 135 -29.61 1.72 -8.70
C PHE A 135 -31.05 1.66 -8.17
N ASN A 136 -31.29 0.89 -7.11
CA ASN A 136 -32.47 1.10 -6.28
C ASN A 136 -32.17 2.18 -5.22
N LEU A 137 -33.22 2.73 -4.58
CA LEU A 137 -33.06 3.81 -3.58
C LEU A 137 -32.10 3.43 -2.43
N ARG A 138 -32.07 2.15 -2.05
CA ARG A 138 -31.15 1.63 -1.02
C ARG A 138 -29.70 1.66 -1.48
N PHE A 139 -29.44 1.28 -2.72
CA PHE A 139 -28.10 1.27 -3.30
C PHE A 139 -27.59 2.70 -3.56
N MET A 140 -28.47 3.63 -3.96
CA MET A 140 -28.15 5.07 -4.00
C MET A 140 -27.72 5.60 -2.63
N ALA A 141 -28.46 5.24 -1.57
CA ALA A 141 -28.11 5.66 -0.21
C ALA A 141 -26.72 5.17 0.21
N GLN A 142 -26.36 3.94 -0.18
CA GLN A 142 -25.04 3.36 0.08
C GLN A 142 -23.93 4.01 -0.77
N TRP A 143 -24.24 4.53 -1.95
CA TRP A 143 -23.28 5.14 -2.88
C TRP A 143 -22.79 6.53 -2.42
N TYR A 144 -23.59 7.27 -1.66
CA TYR A 144 -23.17 8.58 -1.15
C TYR A 144 -21.94 8.50 -0.24
N ASP A 145 -21.78 7.42 0.54
CA ASP A 145 -20.65 7.27 1.45
C ASP A 145 -19.29 7.19 0.72
N PRO A 146 -19.06 6.28 -0.25
CA PRO A 146 -17.81 6.25 -1.00
C PRO A 146 -17.61 7.50 -1.86
N GLU A 147 -18.67 8.05 -2.45
CA GLU A 147 -18.58 9.28 -3.25
C GLU A 147 -18.09 10.45 -2.39
N HIS A 148 -18.68 10.67 -1.22
CA HIS A 148 -18.28 11.73 -0.31
C HIS A 148 -16.85 11.54 0.22
N LEU A 149 -16.45 10.29 0.46
CA LEU A 149 -15.11 9.95 0.91
C LEU A 149 -14.06 10.25 -0.17
N VAL A 150 -14.38 10.03 -1.45
CA VAL A 150 -13.50 10.33 -2.58
C VAL A 150 -13.48 11.83 -2.90
N ALA A 151 -14.60 12.54 -2.74
CA ALA A 151 -14.74 13.97 -3.03
C ALA A 151 -13.73 14.87 -2.28
N GLY A 152 -13.20 14.41 -1.14
CA GLY A 152 -12.12 15.10 -0.42
C GLY A 152 -10.72 14.94 -1.02
N THR A 153 -10.58 14.19 -2.12
CA THR A 153 -9.27 13.88 -2.72
C THR A 153 -8.94 14.84 -3.86
N VAL A 154 -7.83 15.55 -3.72
CA VAL A 154 -7.27 16.39 -4.78
C VAL A 154 -6.09 15.66 -5.41
N LEU A 155 -6.13 15.46 -6.73
CA LEU A 155 -4.99 14.93 -7.47
C LEU A 155 -3.96 16.04 -7.70
N SER A 156 -2.69 15.66 -7.71
CA SER A 156 -1.57 16.56 -7.99
C SER A 156 -0.75 16.04 -9.17
N ASP A 157 0.12 16.86 -9.74
CA ASP A 157 1.05 16.42 -10.79
C ASP A 157 2.19 15.51 -10.26
N GLU A 158 2.34 15.40 -8.94
CA GLU A 158 3.36 14.54 -8.33
C GLU A 158 3.05 13.04 -8.52
N HIS A 159 4.09 12.21 -8.48
CA HIS A 159 3.90 10.76 -8.53
C HIS A 159 3.28 10.23 -7.24
N ASP A 160 2.43 9.21 -7.39
CA ASP A 160 1.92 8.44 -6.25
C ASP A 160 3.06 7.85 -5.42
N SER A 161 2.87 7.80 -4.11
CA SER A 161 3.89 7.31 -3.19
C SER A 161 3.32 6.44 -2.07
N LEU A 162 4.15 5.59 -1.46
CA LEU A 162 3.77 4.76 -0.32
C LEU A 162 4.26 5.39 0.98
N ILE A 163 3.31 5.70 1.87
CA ILE A 163 3.57 6.19 3.23
C ILE A 163 3.38 5.05 4.23
N TRP A 164 4.25 4.97 5.23
CA TRP A 164 4.10 4.05 6.33
C TRP A 164 3.18 4.62 7.42
N LYS A 165 2.19 3.84 7.89
CA LYS A 165 1.18 4.26 8.86
C LYS A 165 1.67 4.34 10.30
N LEU A 166 2.69 3.56 10.66
CA LEU A 166 3.21 3.54 12.02
C LEU A 166 4.17 4.72 12.18
N HIS A 167 3.62 5.89 12.45
CA HIS A 167 4.44 6.97 12.97
C HIS A 167 3.71 7.66 14.13
N GLN A 168 4.18 7.35 15.34
CA GLN A 168 3.92 8.12 16.56
C GLN A 168 5.21 8.64 17.23
N SER A 169 6.38 8.49 16.61
CA SER A 169 7.60 9.08 17.18
C SER A 169 8.65 9.39 16.12
N GLY A 170 8.96 10.68 16.00
CA GLY A 170 9.87 11.32 15.04
C GLY A 170 11.14 10.53 14.71
N CYS A 171 11.48 10.58 13.42
CA CYS A 171 12.81 10.41 12.83
C CYS A 171 13.59 9.13 13.16
N TYR A 172 13.84 8.34 12.12
CA TYR A 172 15.10 7.62 12.00
C TYR A 172 15.67 7.84 10.60
N THR A 173 16.69 8.69 10.51
CA THR A 173 17.63 8.73 9.39
C THR A 173 18.69 7.64 9.61
N SER A 174 19.13 6.99 8.54
CA SER A 174 20.14 5.91 8.55
C SER A 174 21.56 6.36 8.93
N GLN A 175 21.71 7.49 9.63
CA GLN A 175 23.00 8.12 9.95
C GLN A 175 23.45 7.95 11.41
N SER A 176 22.71 7.21 12.24
CA SER A 176 23.02 7.08 13.68
C SER A 176 23.77 5.80 14.07
N SER A 177 24.59 5.22 13.18
CA SER A 177 25.35 3.99 13.48
C SER A 177 26.85 4.06 13.20
N SER A 178 27.44 5.24 13.02
CA SER A 178 28.91 5.37 12.94
C SER A 178 29.36 6.71 13.51
N GLY A 179 29.63 6.73 14.81
CA GLY A 179 30.10 7.93 15.48
C GLY A 179 30.35 7.76 16.98
N LEU A 180 30.85 6.61 17.41
CA LEU A 180 31.51 6.44 18.72
C LEU A 180 32.55 5.31 18.61
N MET A 181 33.75 5.67 18.14
CA MET A 181 34.98 4.99 18.53
C MET A 181 36.14 6.00 18.40
N PHE A 182 36.54 6.52 19.57
CA PHE A 182 37.66 7.42 19.90
C PHE A 182 37.70 8.81 19.25
#